data_AF-A0A7S3FDG5-F1
#
_entry.id   AF-A0A7S3FDG5-F1
#
_cell.length_a   1.000
_cell.length_b   1.000
_cell.length_c   1.000
_cell.angle_alpha   90.00
_cell.angle_beta   90.00
_cell.angle_gamma   90.00
#
_symmetry.space_group_name_H-M   'P 1'
#
loop_
_entity.id
_entity.type
_entity.pdbx_description
1 polymer ?
#
loop_
_entity_poly.entity_id
_entity_poly.type
_entity_poly.pdbx_seq_one_letter_code
_entity_poly.pdbx_strand_id
1 'polypeptide(L)'
;LKQSSTAGLFDKLVFYLEACESGSMFSWLPKTNASNGLNIYATTASNAKESSWGTYCMPQDKVDGKEVGSCLGDLYSVNWMEDADKGTAKETLQSQFTKVQQLTTKSHVMQFGLTSIAADHTTEYEGNKDSVAVVGDDAADARRSSMASFEATLESAYRRALKGDENAVQELSEILQARMDAKRRFDRLSHAIAGVAADALPSHEGHSVACHYAAHKAYIANCGEYHPETIFYSATLASLCKHTKGDAMRVVNAVKAECPAEEVEVA
;
A
#
# COMPACT_ATOMS: atom_id res chain seq x y z
N LEU A 1 -11.00 7.62 12.44
CA LEU A 1 -9.91 8.04 13.36
C LEU A 1 -10.23 9.32 14.12
N LYS A 2 -10.24 10.53 13.52
CA LYS A 2 -10.56 11.77 14.26
C LYS A 2 -11.91 11.72 14.98
N GLN A 3 -12.98 11.41 14.24
CA GLN A 3 -14.32 11.26 14.82
C GLN A 3 -14.36 10.22 15.95
N SER A 4 -13.74 9.04 15.72
CA SER A 4 -13.64 7.97 16.73
C SER A 4 -12.91 8.41 18.00
N SER A 5 -11.82 9.17 17.85
CA SER A 5 -11.05 9.73 18.97
C SER A 5 -11.85 10.79 19.73
N THR A 6 -12.50 11.73 19.03
CA THR A 6 -13.37 12.74 19.67
C THR A 6 -14.57 12.13 20.37
N ALA A 7 -15.12 11.04 19.84
CA ALA A 7 -16.21 10.30 20.46
C ALA A 7 -15.76 9.38 21.62
N GLY A 8 -14.46 9.33 21.94
CA GLY A 8 -13.95 8.52 23.05
C GLY A 8 -14.11 7.01 22.85
N LEU A 9 -14.09 6.53 21.60
CA LEU A 9 -14.31 5.11 21.29
C LEU A 9 -13.12 4.20 21.65
N PHE A 10 -11.96 4.77 21.98
CA PHE A 10 -10.77 4.06 22.42
C PHE A 10 -9.94 4.96 23.35
N ASP A 11 -9.16 4.35 24.25
CA ASP A 11 -8.17 5.06 25.06
C ASP A 11 -6.90 5.36 24.24
N LYS A 12 -6.31 4.29 23.69
CA LYS A 12 -5.20 4.32 22.73
C LYS A 12 -5.48 3.38 21.55
N LEU A 13 -4.96 3.69 20.38
CA LEU A 13 -5.08 2.87 19.18
C LEU A 13 -3.72 2.67 18.53
N VAL A 14 -3.39 1.43 18.21
CA VAL A 14 -2.21 1.09 17.40
C VAL A 14 -2.68 0.65 16.01
N PHE A 15 -2.01 1.14 14.96
CA PHE A 15 -2.32 0.84 13.58
C PHE A 15 -1.10 0.28 12.85
N TYR A 16 -1.17 -0.98 12.41
CA TYR A 16 -0.18 -1.60 11.53
C TYR A 16 -0.71 -1.55 10.10
N LEU A 17 0.03 -0.95 9.16
CA LEU A 17 -0.41 -0.84 7.77
C LEU A 17 0.60 -1.47 6.81
N GLU A 18 0.22 -2.61 6.26
CA GLU A 18 0.85 -3.25 5.10
C GLU A 18 0.22 -2.71 3.82
N ALA A 19 0.97 -1.87 3.10
CA ALA A 19 0.64 -1.42 1.75
C ALA A 19 1.83 -0.73 1.10
N CYS A 20 1.84 -0.70 -0.23
CA CYS A 20 2.70 0.19 -1.00
C CYS A 20 2.41 1.65 -0.63
N GLU A 21 3.46 2.46 -0.58
CA GLU A 21 3.42 3.87 -0.21
C GLU A 21 2.67 4.15 1.11
N SER A 22 2.61 3.19 2.03
CA SER A 22 1.78 3.24 3.24
C SER A 22 2.13 4.42 4.15
N GLY A 23 3.38 4.89 4.13
CA GLY A 23 3.79 6.12 4.81
C GLY A 23 3.05 7.39 4.36
N SER A 24 2.44 7.39 3.17
CA SER A 24 1.63 8.51 2.67
C SER A 24 0.32 8.70 3.48
N MET A 25 -0.15 7.64 4.13
CA MET A 25 -1.46 7.61 4.79
C MET A 25 -1.50 8.32 6.15
N PHE A 26 -0.35 8.52 6.80
CA PHE A 26 -0.29 8.94 8.21
C PHE A 26 0.53 10.20 8.48
N SER A 27 1.03 10.88 7.46
CA SER A 27 1.76 12.15 7.59
C SER A 27 0.98 13.26 8.32
N TRP A 28 -0.36 13.17 8.33
CA TRP A 28 -1.25 14.11 9.01
C TRP A 28 -1.49 13.81 10.50
N LEU A 29 -1.03 12.66 11.02
CA LEU A 29 -1.22 12.31 12.42
C LEU A 29 -0.42 13.26 13.33
N PRO A 30 -1.05 13.85 14.38
CA PRO A 30 -0.35 14.67 15.36
C PRO A 30 0.69 13.87 16.14
N LYS A 31 1.86 14.47 16.38
CA LYS A 31 2.94 13.86 17.16
C LYS A 31 2.82 14.08 18.68
N THR A 32 1.81 14.84 19.13
CA THR A 32 1.62 15.20 20.53
C THR A 32 0.16 15.04 20.92
N ASN A 33 -0.09 14.87 22.21
CA ASN A 33 -1.43 14.80 22.81
C ASN A 33 -1.99 16.19 23.21
N ALA A 34 -1.45 17.29 22.66
CA ALA A 34 -1.94 18.66 22.88
C ALA A 34 -3.32 18.89 22.22
N SER A 35 -3.80 20.14 22.09
CA SER A 35 -5.20 20.50 21.72
C SER A 35 -5.76 19.99 20.36
N ASN A 36 -5.05 19.11 19.65
CA ASN A 36 -5.52 18.36 18.47
C ASN A 36 -4.97 16.91 18.44
N GLY A 37 -4.47 16.41 19.57
CA GLY A 37 -3.80 15.13 19.69
C GLY A 37 -4.75 13.97 19.45
N LEU A 38 -4.24 12.94 18.76
CA LEU A 38 -4.92 11.67 18.62
C LEU A 38 -4.08 10.65 19.38
N ASN A 39 -4.68 9.88 20.29
CA ASN A 39 -4.02 8.78 21.00
C ASN A 39 -3.82 7.59 20.05
N ILE A 40 -3.15 7.83 18.92
CA ILE A 40 -2.95 6.90 17.83
C ILE A 40 -1.45 6.78 17.58
N TYR A 41 -0.95 5.56 17.59
CA TYR A 41 0.37 5.20 17.10
C TYR A 41 0.21 4.35 15.85
N ALA A 42 0.95 4.66 14.79
CA ALA A 42 0.86 3.91 13.54
C ALA A 42 2.25 3.51 13.06
N THR A 43 2.37 2.29 12.54
CA THR A 43 3.56 1.82 11.84
C THR A 43 3.18 1.39 10.42
N THR A 44 4.09 1.57 9.47
CA THR A 44 3.83 1.30 8.06
C THR A 44 4.92 0.44 7.45
N ALA A 45 4.55 -0.43 6.51
CA ALA A 45 5.48 -1.31 5.81
C ALA A 45 6.50 -0.57 4.94
N SER A 46 6.15 0.62 4.44
CA SER A 46 6.99 1.41 3.56
C SER A 46 6.87 2.91 3.84
N ASN A 47 7.80 3.69 3.27
CA ASN A 47 7.66 5.15 3.24
C ASN A 47 6.62 5.60 2.20
N ALA A 48 6.44 6.90 1.99
CA ALA A 48 5.40 7.45 1.10
C ALA A 48 5.70 7.32 -0.41
N LYS A 49 6.80 6.68 -0.81
CA LYS A 49 7.32 6.72 -2.19
C LYS A 49 7.75 5.36 -2.73
N GLU A 50 7.62 4.30 -1.95
CA GLU A 50 8.12 2.98 -2.32
C GLU A 50 7.09 1.89 -2.02
N SER A 51 7.24 0.80 -2.76
CA SER A 51 6.44 -0.41 -2.62
C SER A 51 6.64 -1.07 -1.26
N SER A 52 5.60 -1.76 -0.78
CA SER A 52 5.74 -2.88 0.15
C SER A 52 6.17 -4.14 -0.60
N TRP A 53 6.44 -5.22 0.13
CA TRP A 53 6.99 -6.43 -0.46
C TRP A 53 6.28 -7.68 0.04
N GLY A 54 5.84 -8.51 -0.90
CA GLY A 54 5.49 -9.90 -0.65
C GLY A 54 6.72 -10.71 -0.23
N THR A 55 6.52 -11.78 0.52
CA THR A 55 7.52 -12.77 0.89
C THR A 55 6.95 -14.19 0.89
N TYR A 56 7.80 -15.18 1.14
CA TYR A 56 7.47 -16.59 0.92
C TYR A 56 6.94 -16.79 -0.50
N CYS A 57 7.62 -16.12 -1.43
CA CYS A 57 7.33 -16.13 -2.86
C CYS A 57 8.10 -17.26 -3.54
N MET A 58 7.90 -17.44 -4.85
CA MET A 58 8.56 -18.51 -5.58
C MET A 58 10.09 -18.38 -5.50
N PRO A 59 10.83 -19.51 -5.36
CA PRO A 59 10.35 -20.91 -5.27
C PRO A 59 9.98 -21.40 -3.85
N GLN A 60 9.92 -20.52 -2.85
CA GLN A 60 9.60 -20.83 -1.45
C GLN A 60 8.09 -20.76 -1.16
N ASP A 61 7.26 -20.56 -2.17
CA ASP A 61 5.79 -20.60 -2.11
C ASP A 61 5.24 -22.03 -1.99
N LYS A 62 5.85 -22.84 -1.11
CA LYS A 62 5.54 -24.26 -0.98
C LYS A 62 4.80 -24.55 0.31
N VAL A 63 3.64 -25.21 0.18
CA VAL A 63 2.89 -25.78 1.30
C VAL A 63 2.84 -27.29 1.10
N ASP A 64 3.32 -28.05 2.09
CA ASP A 64 3.46 -29.51 2.01
C ASP A 64 4.19 -30.00 0.75
N GLY A 65 5.23 -29.26 0.35
CA GLY A 65 6.05 -29.55 -0.83
C GLY A 65 5.40 -29.18 -2.18
N LYS A 66 4.18 -28.64 -2.19
CA LYS A 66 3.47 -28.20 -3.39
C LYS A 66 3.58 -26.70 -3.60
N GLU A 67 3.94 -26.29 -4.81
CA GLU A 67 3.96 -24.88 -5.21
C GLU A 67 2.54 -24.32 -5.25
N VAL A 68 2.33 -23.19 -4.58
CA VAL A 68 1.04 -22.49 -4.53
C VAL A 68 0.88 -21.57 -5.75
N GLY A 69 1.98 -21.06 -6.31
CA GLY A 69 1.97 -20.13 -7.43
C GLY A 69 1.63 -18.68 -7.02
N SER A 70 1.72 -18.36 -5.73
CA SER A 70 1.56 -17.01 -5.17
C SER A 70 2.42 -16.84 -3.92
N CYS A 71 2.80 -15.61 -3.58
CA CYS A 71 3.48 -15.33 -2.31
C CYS A 71 2.55 -15.69 -1.12
N LEU A 72 3.12 -16.24 -0.04
CA LEU A 72 2.33 -16.71 1.11
C LEU A 72 2.21 -15.67 2.25
N GLY A 73 2.90 -14.55 2.13
CA GLY A 73 2.75 -13.43 3.06
C GLY A 73 3.39 -12.15 2.54
N ASP A 74 3.40 -11.12 3.36
CA ASP A 74 4.07 -9.86 3.10
C ASP A 74 5.16 -9.61 4.14
N LEU A 75 6.30 -9.08 3.70
CA LEU A 75 7.54 -9.03 4.47
C LEU A 75 7.36 -8.27 5.79
N TYR A 76 6.74 -7.08 5.77
CA TYR A 76 6.47 -6.35 7.01
C TYR A 76 5.48 -7.13 7.89
N SER A 77 4.41 -7.65 7.28
CA SER A 77 3.36 -8.39 7.98
C SER A 77 3.88 -9.63 8.71
N VAL A 78 4.61 -10.52 8.03
CA VAL A 78 5.14 -11.74 8.65
C VAL A 78 6.19 -11.42 9.69
N ASN A 79 6.92 -10.30 9.55
CA ASN A 79 7.92 -9.90 10.53
C ASN A 79 7.30 -9.51 11.87
N TRP A 80 6.18 -8.78 11.90
CA TRP A 80 5.55 -8.44 13.18
C TRP A 80 4.69 -9.58 13.72
N MET A 81 4.00 -10.35 12.86
CA MET A 81 3.16 -11.48 13.30
C MET A 81 3.98 -12.62 13.88
N GLU A 82 5.06 -13.03 13.21
CA GLU A 82 5.91 -14.11 13.73
C GLU A 82 6.70 -13.67 14.97
N ASP A 83 6.95 -12.36 15.11
CA ASP A 83 7.50 -11.81 16.33
C ASP A 83 6.49 -11.86 17.47
N ALA A 84 5.25 -11.40 17.24
CA ALA A 84 4.15 -11.50 18.20
C ALA A 84 3.89 -12.97 18.61
N ASP A 85 4.05 -13.92 17.69
CA ASP A 85 3.90 -15.34 17.97
C ASP A 85 4.95 -15.89 18.95
N LYS A 86 6.17 -15.36 18.90
CA LYS A 86 7.32 -15.74 19.75
C LYS A 86 7.53 -14.77 20.92
N GLY A 87 6.82 -13.65 20.91
CA GLY A 87 7.00 -12.51 21.79
C GLY A 87 6.72 -12.86 23.25
N THR A 88 7.28 -12.05 24.15
CA THR A 88 7.04 -12.19 25.58
C THR A 88 6.13 -11.08 26.08
N ALA A 89 5.48 -11.27 27.22
CA ALA A 89 4.66 -10.24 27.85
C ALA A 89 5.41 -8.93 28.20
N LYS A 90 6.74 -8.92 28.10
CA LYS A 90 7.59 -7.75 28.36
C LYS A 90 7.94 -6.95 27.12
N GLU A 91 7.66 -7.47 25.92
CA GLU A 91 7.96 -6.76 24.68
C GLU A 91 7.13 -5.46 24.59
N THR A 92 7.78 -4.37 24.22
CA THR A 92 7.13 -3.10 23.94
C THR A 92 6.90 -2.94 22.45
N LEU A 93 5.92 -2.12 22.07
CA LEU A 93 5.68 -1.75 20.68
C LEU A 93 6.95 -1.16 20.02
N GLN A 94 7.76 -0.41 20.75
CA GLN A 94 9.02 0.15 20.26
C GLN A 94 10.09 -0.93 20.00
N SER A 95 10.14 -1.97 20.83
CA SER A 95 11.03 -3.13 20.62
C SER A 95 10.62 -3.88 19.35
N GLN A 96 9.32 -4.19 19.23
CA GLN A 96 8.76 -4.87 18.06
C GLN A 96 9.01 -4.05 16.79
N PHE A 97 8.71 -2.74 16.81
CA PHE A 97 9.00 -1.83 15.69
C PHE A 97 10.48 -1.89 15.25
N THR A 98 11.41 -1.84 16.21
CA THR A 98 12.85 -1.87 15.89
C THR A 98 13.24 -3.19 15.21
N LYS A 99 12.69 -4.31 15.69
CA LYS A 99 12.93 -5.64 15.10
C LYS A 99 12.33 -5.74 13.70
N VAL A 100 11.07 -5.34 13.54
CA VAL A 100 10.38 -5.32 12.24
C VAL A 100 11.09 -4.42 11.24
N GLN A 101 11.59 -3.26 11.67
CA GLN A 101 12.38 -2.35 10.84
C GLN A 101 13.70 -2.99 10.38
N GLN A 102 14.36 -3.78 11.22
CA GLN A 102 15.59 -4.49 10.85
C GLN A 102 15.33 -5.66 9.89
N LEU A 103 14.23 -6.39 10.08
CA LEU A 103 13.90 -7.58 9.29
C LEU A 103 13.25 -7.23 7.94
N THR A 104 12.57 -6.08 7.84
CA THR A 104 11.92 -5.61 6.61
C THR A 104 12.95 -4.92 5.72
N THR A 105 13.80 -5.71 5.07
CA THR A 105 14.99 -5.21 4.36
C THR A 105 14.74 -4.61 2.97
N LYS A 106 13.50 -4.66 2.47
CA LYS A 106 13.14 -4.26 1.11
C LYS A 106 12.40 -2.91 1.03
N SER A 107 11.97 -2.40 2.17
CA SER A 107 11.29 -1.11 2.32
C SER A 107 11.66 -0.48 3.66
N HIS A 108 11.34 0.80 3.82
CA HIS A 108 11.60 1.56 5.04
C HIS A 108 10.36 1.56 5.91
N VAL A 109 10.40 0.77 6.98
CA VAL A 109 9.34 0.77 7.99
C VAL A 109 9.33 2.12 8.72
N MET A 110 8.18 2.78 8.75
CA MET A 110 8.01 4.11 9.34
C MET A 110 7.08 4.06 10.55
N GLN A 111 7.19 5.06 11.42
CA GLN A 111 6.27 5.26 12.55
C GLN A 111 5.70 6.69 12.59
N PHE A 112 4.44 6.81 12.99
CA PHE A 112 3.66 8.05 12.97
C PHE A 112 2.80 8.19 14.22
N GLY A 113 2.24 9.40 14.42
CA GLY A 113 1.35 9.70 15.53
C GLY A 113 2.08 9.89 16.85
N LEU A 114 1.42 9.51 17.94
CA LEU A 114 1.90 9.71 19.31
C LEU A 114 2.87 8.60 19.72
N THR A 115 4.16 8.78 19.42
CA THR A 115 5.19 7.75 19.65
C THR A 115 5.44 7.42 21.12
N SER A 116 4.92 8.18 22.09
CA SER A 116 4.98 7.80 23.50
C SER A 116 4.18 6.52 23.79
N ILE A 117 3.17 6.20 22.97
CA ILE A 117 2.44 4.93 23.03
C ILE A 117 3.37 3.74 22.72
N ALA A 118 4.45 3.94 21.95
CA ALA A 118 5.37 2.85 21.62
C ALA A 118 6.09 2.26 22.86
N ALA A 119 6.02 2.93 24.03
CA ALA A 119 6.51 2.40 25.30
C ALA A 119 5.58 1.36 25.94
N ASP A 120 4.31 1.31 25.54
CA ASP A 120 3.34 0.33 26.02
C ASP A 120 3.74 -1.09 25.60
N HIS A 121 3.26 -2.08 26.34
CA HIS A 121 3.52 -3.49 26.03
C HIS A 121 2.65 -3.97 24.86
N THR A 122 3.21 -4.83 24.01
CA THR A 122 2.46 -5.41 22.88
C THR A 122 1.21 -6.17 23.35
N THR A 123 1.28 -6.81 24.52
CA THR A 123 0.16 -7.57 25.11
C THR A 123 -1.06 -6.72 25.46
N GLU A 124 -0.93 -5.40 25.59
CA GLU A 124 -2.06 -4.49 25.77
C GLU A 124 -2.93 -4.38 24.49
N TYR A 125 -2.37 -4.72 23.33
CA TYR A 125 -3.00 -4.57 22.02
C TYR A 125 -3.19 -5.90 21.28
N GLU A 126 -2.22 -6.80 21.38
CA GLU A 126 -2.15 -8.07 20.65
C GLU A 126 -2.63 -9.26 21.50
N GLY A 127 -2.89 -9.04 22.78
CA GLY A 127 -3.24 -10.08 23.75
C GLY A 127 -2.03 -10.84 24.31
N ASN A 128 -2.28 -11.72 25.28
CA ASN A 128 -1.24 -12.53 25.91
C ASN A 128 -1.41 -14.00 25.50
N LYS A 129 -0.29 -14.69 25.23
CA LYS A 129 -0.30 -16.14 24.99
C LYS A 129 0.10 -16.90 26.24
N ASP A 130 -0.78 -17.75 26.74
CA ASP A 130 -0.43 -18.79 27.69
C ASP A 130 0.31 -19.90 26.92
N SER A 131 1.65 -19.85 26.94
CA SER A 131 2.61 -20.80 26.35
C SER A 131 2.72 -20.85 24.81
N VAL A 132 3.96 -20.73 24.32
CA VAL A 132 4.31 -20.75 22.88
C VAL A 132 4.93 -22.10 22.54
N ALA A 133 4.36 -22.81 21.55
CA ALA A 133 5.08 -23.86 20.87
C ALA A 133 6.19 -23.21 20.03
N VAL A 134 7.45 -23.52 20.34
CA VAL A 134 8.62 -23.00 19.62
C VAL A 134 8.60 -23.54 18.20
N VAL A 135 8.20 -22.69 17.24
CA VAL A 135 8.42 -22.97 15.82
C VAL A 135 9.83 -22.50 15.46
N GLY A 136 10.64 -23.41 14.91
CA GLY A 136 12.07 -23.23 14.63
C GLY A 136 12.38 -22.04 13.71
N ASP A 137 13.66 -21.64 13.71
CA ASP A 137 14.19 -20.42 13.07
C ASP A 137 14.39 -20.53 11.54
N ASP A 138 13.83 -21.55 10.89
CA ASP A 138 14.01 -21.82 9.44
C ASP A 138 13.41 -20.73 8.53
N ALA A 139 12.66 -19.77 9.09
CA ALA A 139 11.99 -18.72 8.36
C ALA A 139 12.92 -17.60 7.84
N ALA A 140 14.18 -17.50 8.31
CA ALA A 140 15.09 -16.45 7.85
C ALA A 140 15.50 -16.61 6.37
N ASP A 141 15.69 -17.86 5.90
CA ASP A 141 15.99 -18.16 4.50
C ASP A 141 14.76 -17.99 3.61
N ALA A 142 13.58 -18.37 4.10
CA ALA A 142 12.33 -18.24 3.36
C ALA A 142 11.96 -16.76 3.09
N ARG A 143 12.24 -15.87 4.05
CA ARG A 143 12.03 -14.42 3.91
C ARG A 143 12.87 -13.75 2.82
N ARG A 144 13.96 -14.40 2.36
CA ARG A 144 14.79 -13.86 1.27
C ARG A 144 14.04 -13.86 -0.06
N SER A 145 13.13 -14.81 -0.25
CA SER A 145 12.21 -14.81 -1.37
C SER A 145 11.23 -13.66 -1.19
N SER A 146 11.30 -12.67 -2.07
CA SER A 146 10.52 -11.44 -1.94
C SER A 146 10.26 -10.82 -3.29
N MET A 147 9.15 -10.09 -3.37
CA MET A 147 8.68 -9.45 -4.58
C MET A 147 7.98 -8.15 -4.22
N ALA A 148 8.12 -7.10 -5.04
CA ALA A 148 7.33 -5.90 -4.85
C ALA A 148 5.84 -6.26 -4.95
N SER A 149 5.01 -5.82 -4.01
CA SER A 149 3.62 -6.29 -3.91
C SER A 149 2.82 -6.05 -5.20
N PHE A 150 3.09 -4.98 -5.95
CA PHE A 150 2.42 -4.69 -7.22
C PHE A 150 2.83 -5.59 -8.40
N GLU A 151 3.90 -6.38 -8.25
CA GLU A 151 4.36 -7.34 -9.27
C GLU A 151 3.88 -8.77 -9.02
N ALA A 152 3.27 -9.04 -7.86
CA ALA A 152 2.85 -10.39 -7.47
C ALA A 152 1.90 -11.04 -8.48
N THR A 153 0.88 -10.31 -8.94
CA THR A 153 -0.07 -10.80 -9.95
C THR A 153 0.63 -11.11 -11.28
N LEU A 154 1.49 -10.18 -11.75
CA LEU A 154 2.20 -10.32 -13.02
C LEU A 154 3.11 -11.55 -13.00
N GLU A 155 3.90 -11.72 -11.94
CA GLU A 155 4.81 -12.86 -11.83
C GLU A 155 4.04 -14.18 -11.75
N SER A 156 2.95 -14.23 -10.96
CA SER A 156 2.12 -15.43 -10.86
C SER A 156 1.59 -15.85 -12.23
N ALA A 157 1.02 -14.91 -12.98
CA ALA A 157 0.54 -15.15 -14.34
C ALA A 157 1.68 -15.61 -15.27
N TYR A 158 2.83 -14.94 -15.23
CA TYR A 158 4.00 -15.30 -16.02
C TYR A 158 4.48 -16.73 -15.76
N ARG A 159 4.60 -17.13 -14.48
CA ARG A 159 5.08 -18.47 -14.11
C ARG A 159 4.08 -19.57 -14.46
N ARG A 160 2.78 -19.33 -14.27
CA ARG A 160 1.73 -20.26 -14.70
C ARG A 160 1.72 -20.42 -16.22
N ALA A 161 1.87 -19.33 -16.97
CA ALA A 161 1.99 -19.36 -18.43
C ALA A 161 3.19 -20.20 -18.90
N LEU A 162 4.36 -20.08 -18.26
CA LEU A 162 5.53 -20.92 -18.55
C LEU A 162 5.30 -22.42 -18.29
N LYS A 163 4.34 -22.78 -17.44
CA LYS A 163 3.92 -24.16 -17.17
C LYS A 163 2.83 -24.66 -18.12
N GLY A 164 2.40 -23.84 -19.09
CA GLY A 164 1.39 -24.20 -20.08
C GLY A 164 -0.05 -23.90 -19.68
N ASP A 165 -0.29 -23.04 -18.69
CA ASP A 165 -1.63 -22.55 -18.36
C ASP A 165 -2.07 -21.48 -19.38
N GLU A 166 -2.97 -21.84 -20.30
CA GLU A 166 -3.49 -20.95 -21.34
C GLU A 166 -4.27 -19.76 -20.76
N ASN A 167 -4.95 -19.93 -19.63
CA ASN A 167 -5.65 -18.81 -18.97
C ASN A 167 -4.65 -17.81 -18.41
N ALA A 168 -3.52 -18.29 -17.89
CA ALA A 168 -2.44 -17.43 -17.41
C ALA A 168 -1.76 -16.64 -18.53
N VAL A 169 -1.69 -17.18 -19.75
CA VAL A 169 -1.19 -16.44 -20.93
C VAL A 169 -2.10 -15.27 -21.24
N GLN A 170 -3.43 -15.49 -21.21
CA GLN A 170 -4.41 -14.43 -21.44
C GLN A 170 -4.34 -13.37 -20.33
N GLU A 171 -4.32 -13.78 -19.07
CA GLU A 171 -4.19 -12.90 -17.90
C GLU A 171 -2.92 -12.04 -17.97
N LEU A 172 -1.77 -12.63 -18.32
CA LEU A 172 -0.52 -11.90 -18.51
C LEU A 172 -0.63 -10.84 -19.60
N SER A 173 -1.27 -11.17 -20.72
CA SER A 173 -1.50 -10.23 -21.82
C SER A 173 -2.37 -9.05 -21.36
N GLU A 174 -3.45 -9.32 -20.62
CA GLU A 174 -4.36 -8.30 -20.09
C GLU A 174 -3.67 -7.35 -19.11
N ILE A 175 -2.86 -7.87 -18.19
CA ILE A 175 -2.07 -7.05 -17.25
C ILE A 175 -1.13 -6.11 -18.01
N LEU A 176 -0.41 -6.64 -19.01
CA LEU A 176 0.54 -5.84 -19.79
C LEU A 176 -0.16 -4.76 -20.61
N GLN A 177 -1.30 -5.07 -21.24
CA GLN A 177 -2.11 -4.07 -21.95
C GLN A 177 -2.64 -3.01 -21.01
N ALA A 178 -3.20 -3.39 -19.85
CA ALA A 178 -3.72 -2.46 -18.86
C ALA A 178 -2.63 -1.47 -18.38
N ARG A 179 -1.41 -1.96 -18.11
CA ARG A 179 -0.27 -1.09 -17.75
C ARG A 179 0.10 -0.12 -18.86
N MET A 180 0.16 -0.60 -20.12
CA MET A 180 0.49 0.24 -21.27
C MET A 180 -0.56 1.32 -21.52
N ASP A 181 -1.84 0.96 -21.43
CA ASP A 181 -2.94 1.90 -21.68
C ASP A 181 -3.09 2.91 -20.56
N ALA A 182 -2.94 2.49 -19.30
CA ALA A 182 -2.86 3.40 -18.17
C ALA A 182 -1.71 4.39 -18.34
N LYS A 183 -0.50 3.93 -18.69
CA LYS A 183 0.64 4.82 -18.94
C LYS A 183 0.33 5.88 -19.99
N ARG A 184 -0.15 5.45 -21.16
CA ARG A 184 -0.49 6.37 -22.26
C ARG A 184 -1.54 7.40 -21.83
N ARG A 185 -2.58 6.93 -21.13
CA ARG A 185 -3.68 7.78 -20.65
C ARG A 185 -3.18 8.84 -19.66
N PHE A 186 -2.42 8.44 -18.66
CA PHE A 186 -1.90 9.37 -17.66
C PHE A 186 -0.81 10.29 -18.20
N ASP A 187 -0.02 9.86 -19.18
CA ASP A 187 0.91 10.73 -19.90
C ASP A 187 0.17 11.81 -20.70
N ARG A 188 -0.90 11.45 -21.43
CA ARG A 188 -1.74 12.45 -22.15
C ARG A 188 -2.41 13.42 -21.20
N LEU A 189 -3.01 12.92 -20.12
CA LEU A 189 -3.63 13.75 -19.09
C LEU A 189 -2.61 14.73 -18.48
N SER A 190 -1.40 14.26 -18.18
CA SER A 190 -0.34 15.08 -17.61
C SER A 190 0.16 16.14 -18.59
N HIS A 191 0.31 15.80 -19.87
CA HIS A 191 0.67 16.76 -20.91
C HIS A 191 -0.42 17.83 -21.08
N ALA A 192 -1.69 17.45 -21.10
CA ALA A 192 -2.81 18.37 -21.27
C ALA A 192 -2.88 19.44 -20.16
N ILE A 193 -2.49 19.08 -18.93
CA ILE A 193 -2.57 20.00 -17.78
C ILE A 193 -1.25 20.72 -17.50
N ALA A 194 -0.13 19.99 -17.55
CA ALA A 194 1.17 20.44 -17.06
C ALA A 194 2.28 20.46 -18.14
N GLY A 195 1.99 20.01 -19.36
CA GLY A 195 2.94 20.04 -20.48
C GLY A 195 4.09 19.03 -20.37
N VAL A 196 3.99 18.04 -19.47
CA VAL A 196 5.02 17.02 -19.23
C VAL A 196 4.40 15.64 -19.07
N ALA A 197 5.20 14.59 -19.25
CA ALA A 197 4.81 13.21 -18.96
C ALA A 197 4.52 12.99 -17.46
N ALA A 198 3.78 11.93 -17.13
CA ALA A 198 3.34 11.68 -15.76
C ALA A 198 4.51 11.42 -14.80
N ASP A 199 5.57 10.77 -15.27
CA ASP A 199 6.80 10.46 -14.52
C ASP A 199 7.68 11.71 -14.24
N ALA A 200 7.52 12.76 -15.04
CA ALA A 200 8.23 14.03 -14.88
C ALA A 200 7.51 15.02 -13.95
N LEU A 201 6.33 14.66 -13.42
CA LEU A 201 5.60 15.53 -12.50
C LEU A 201 6.32 15.66 -11.15
N PRO A 202 6.33 16.86 -10.55
CA PRO A 202 6.84 17.04 -9.19
C PRO A 202 6.06 16.21 -8.15
N SER A 203 6.67 16.06 -6.97
CA SER A 203 6.05 15.40 -5.81
C SER A 203 4.64 15.94 -5.50
N HIS A 204 3.69 15.04 -5.29
CA HIS A 204 2.30 15.32 -4.88
C HIS A 204 2.14 15.68 -3.39
N GLU A 205 3.22 15.77 -2.62
CA GLU A 205 3.16 16.11 -1.19
C GLU A 205 2.47 17.47 -0.96
N GLY A 206 1.49 17.52 -0.05
CA GLY A 206 0.71 18.74 0.20
C GLY A 206 -0.33 19.09 -0.87
N HIS A 207 -0.71 18.15 -1.75
CA HIS A 207 -1.82 18.34 -2.67
C HIS A 207 -3.16 18.59 -1.94
N SER A 208 -4.11 19.22 -2.64
CA SER A 208 -5.48 19.34 -2.14
C SER A 208 -6.18 17.97 -2.20
N VAL A 209 -6.44 17.37 -1.05
CA VAL A 209 -7.17 16.09 -0.93
C VAL A 209 -8.57 16.19 -1.54
N ALA A 210 -9.24 17.34 -1.40
CA ALA A 210 -10.56 17.57 -2.00
C ALA A 210 -10.48 17.56 -3.54
N CYS A 211 -9.46 18.20 -4.12
CA CYS A 211 -9.22 18.14 -5.56
C CYS A 211 -8.92 16.72 -6.01
N HIS A 212 -8.02 16.02 -5.30
CA HIS A 212 -7.63 14.67 -5.66
C HIS A 212 -8.82 13.71 -5.59
N TYR A 213 -9.65 13.80 -4.56
CA TYR A 213 -10.88 13.01 -4.45
C TYR A 213 -11.89 13.32 -5.56
N ALA A 214 -12.06 14.59 -5.93
CA ALA A 214 -12.92 14.96 -7.06
C ALA A 214 -12.39 14.42 -8.40
N ALA A 215 -11.09 14.53 -8.64
CA ALA A 215 -10.42 13.99 -9.82
C ALA A 215 -10.51 12.46 -9.88
N HIS A 216 -10.30 11.77 -8.76
CA HIS A 216 -10.42 10.32 -8.63
C HIS A 216 -11.84 9.84 -8.92
N LYS A 217 -12.86 10.48 -8.36
CA LYS A 217 -14.26 10.16 -8.68
C LYS A 217 -14.58 10.38 -10.15
N ALA A 218 -14.09 11.48 -10.74
CA ALA A 218 -14.24 11.72 -12.16
C ALA A 218 -13.53 10.63 -12.98
N TYR A 219 -12.35 10.19 -12.57
CA TYR A 219 -11.61 9.12 -13.23
C TYR A 219 -12.42 7.83 -13.22
N ILE A 220 -12.86 7.34 -12.05
CA ILE A 220 -13.64 6.10 -11.98
C ILE A 220 -14.91 6.18 -12.86
N ALA A 221 -15.63 7.30 -12.79
CA ALA A 221 -16.88 7.47 -13.54
C ALA A 221 -16.72 7.54 -15.07
N ASN A 222 -15.52 7.81 -15.58
CA ASN A 222 -15.28 8.10 -17.00
C ASN A 222 -14.29 7.11 -17.64
N CYS A 223 -13.31 6.65 -16.87
CA CYS A 223 -12.20 5.80 -17.30
C CYS A 223 -12.33 4.35 -16.83
N GLY A 224 -13.26 4.04 -15.93
CA GLY A 224 -13.38 2.76 -15.23
C GLY A 224 -12.57 2.69 -13.94
N GLU A 225 -12.70 1.57 -13.24
CA GLU A 225 -11.93 1.28 -12.02
C GLU A 225 -10.43 1.16 -12.29
N TYR A 226 -9.63 1.41 -11.26
CA TYR A 226 -8.20 1.09 -11.33
C TYR A 226 -8.01 -0.41 -11.29
N HIS A 227 -7.16 -0.94 -12.16
CA HIS A 227 -6.61 -2.27 -11.97
C HIS A 227 -5.54 -2.21 -10.86
N PRO A 228 -5.36 -3.25 -10.01
CA PRO A 228 -4.32 -3.27 -9.00
C PRO A 228 -2.92 -2.87 -9.49
N GLU A 229 -2.52 -3.23 -10.72
CA GLU A 229 -1.22 -2.83 -11.27
C GLU A 229 -1.21 -1.44 -11.92
N THR A 230 -2.26 -0.63 -11.73
CA THR A 230 -2.35 0.74 -12.28
C THR A 230 -2.78 1.78 -11.24
N ILE A 231 -3.17 1.36 -10.03
CA ILE A 231 -3.67 2.26 -8.98
C ILE A 231 -2.64 3.31 -8.55
N PHE A 232 -1.35 3.05 -8.72
CA PHE A 232 -0.28 4.01 -8.43
C PHE A 232 -0.41 5.32 -9.25
N TYR A 233 -1.11 5.30 -10.39
CA TYR A 233 -1.42 6.52 -11.16
C TYR A 233 -2.41 7.45 -10.46
N SER A 234 -3.05 7.02 -9.38
CA SER A 234 -3.73 7.94 -8.45
C SER A 234 -2.81 9.08 -7.99
N ALA A 235 -1.52 8.79 -7.76
CA ALA A 235 -0.51 9.80 -7.43
C ALA A 235 -0.34 10.86 -8.54
N THR A 236 -0.55 10.51 -9.81
CA THR A 236 -0.53 11.48 -10.92
C THR A 236 -1.66 12.50 -10.77
N LEU A 237 -2.88 12.06 -10.44
CA LEU A 237 -4.00 12.99 -10.16
C LEU A 237 -3.69 13.90 -8.98
N ALA A 238 -3.07 13.38 -7.92
CA ALA A 238 -2.62 14.17 -6.79
C ALA A 238 -1.57 15.23 -7.19
N SER A 239 -0.57 14.86 -8.00
CA SER A 239 0.44 15.78 -8.54
C SER A 239 -0.19 16.86 -9.41
N LEU A 240 -1.16 16.53 -10.26
CA LEU A 240 -1.88 17.49 -11.10
C LEU A 240 -2.75 18.44 -10.25
N CYS A 241 -3.39 17.94 -9.21
CA CYS A 241 -4.10 18.77 -8.23
C CYS A 241 -3.16 19.75 -7.52
N LYS A 242 -1.94 19.34 -7.21
CA LYS A 242 -0.94 20.26 -6.66
C LYS A 242 -0.48 21.29 -7.70
N HIS A 243 -0.20 20.84 -8.93
CA HIS A 243 0.22 21.72 -10.04
C HIS A 243 -0.81 22.80 -10.34
N THR A 244 -2.09 22.44 -10.32
CA THR A 244 -3.23 23.35 -10.52
C THR A 244 -3.63 24.15 -9.27
N LYS A 245 -2.82 24.09 -8.20
CA LYS A 245 -3.07 24.78 -6.91
C LYS A 245 -4.44 24.43 -6.30
N GLY A 246 -4.90 23.20 -6.52
CA GLY A 246 -6.16 22.68 -6.00
C GLY A 246 -7.40 22.99 -6.85
N ASP A 247 -7.24 23.50 -8.07
CA ASP A 247 -8.35 23.67 -9.02
C ASP A 247 -8.84 22.30 -9.52
N ALA A 248 -9.82 21.75 -8.80
CA ALA A 248 -10.43 20.48 -9.10
C ALA A 248 -11.11 20.47 -10.48
N MET A 249 -11.71 21.58 -10.92
CA MET A 249 -12.44 21.61 -12.19
C MET A 249 -11.49 21.43 -13.37
N ARG A 250 -10.30 22.03 -13.31
CA ARG A 250 -9.29 21.87 -14.36
C ARG A 250 -8.86 20.41 -14.52
N VAL A 251 -8.63 19.71 -13.42
CA VAL A 251 -8.25 18.28 -13.45
C VAL A 251 -9.43 17.41 -13.89
N VAL A 252 -10.62 17.62 -13.32
CA VAL A 252 -11.84 16.86 -13.65
C VAL A 252 -12.22 16.99 -15.12
N ASN A 253 -12.16 18.19 -15.69
CA ASN A 253 -12.50 18.41 -17.10
C ASN A 253 -11.51 17.72 -18.04
N ALA A 254 -10.22 17.72 -17.70
CA ALA A 254 -9.21 17.01 -18.49
C ALA A 254 -9.43 15.48 -18.43
N VAL A 255 -9.77 14.94 -17.26
CA VAL A 255 -10.12 13.51 -17.12
C VAL A 255 -11.31 13.14 -18.01
N LYS A 256 -12.38 13.93 -18.00
CA LYS A 256 -13.56 13.70 -18.86
C LYS A 256 -13.23 13.77 -20.36
N ALA A 257 -12.28 14.61 -20.75
CA ALA A 257 -11.86 14.74 -22.14
C ALA A 257 -11.00 13.54 -22.61
N GLU A 258 -10.16 13.00 -21.72
CA GLU A 258 -9.27 11.86 -22.04
C GLU A 258 -9.97 10.50 -21.95
N CYS A 259 -11.05 10.41 -21.19
CA CYS A 259 -11.87 9.22 -21.04
C CYS A 259 -13.34 9.59 -21.27
N PRO A 260 -13.81 9.77 -22.51
CA PRO A 260 -15.24 9.92 -22.71
C PRO A 260 -15.94 8.65 -22.21
N ALA A 261 -17.01 8.81 -21.44
CA ALA A 261 -17.89 7.68 -21.12
C ALA A 261 -18.34 7.05 -22.45
N GLU A 262 -18.29 5.72 -22.56
CA GLU A 262 -18.88 5.05 -23.72
C GLU A 262 -20.34 5.50 -23.84
N GLU A 263 -20.67 6.15 -24.95
CA GLU A 263 -22.07 6.39 -25.30
C GLU A 263 -22.70 5.02 -25.43
N VAL A 264 -23.57 4.67 -24.49
CA VAL A 264 -24.47 3.53 -24.65
C VAL A 264 -25.38 3.89 -25.83
N GLU A 265 -24.97 3.52 -27.04
CA GLU A 265 -25.87 3.45 -28.19
C GLU A 265 -26.96 2.44 -27.83
N VAL A 266 -28.09 2.96 -27.37
CA VAL A 266 -29.33 2.21 -27.27
C VAL A 266 -29.80 1.98 -28.72
N ALA A 267 -29.45 0.82 -29.26
CA ALA A 267 -30.03 0.28 -30.48
C ALA A 267 -31.47 -0.20 -30.23
#